data_AF-A0A1V5BT16-F1
#
_entry.id   AF-A0A1V5BT16-F1
#
_cell.length_a   1.000
_cell.length_b   1.000
_cell.length_c   1.000
_cell.angle_alpha   90.00
_cell.angle_beta   90.00
_cell.angle_gamma   90.00
#
_symmetry.space_group_name_H-M   'P 1'
#
loop_
_entity.id
_entity.type
_entity.pdbx_description
1 polymer ?
#
loop_
_entity_poly.entity_id
_entity_poly.type
_entity_poly.pdbx_seq_one_letter_code
_entity_poly.pdbx_strand_id
1 'polypeptide(L)'
;MRAILVILTVLFMMATVPAHVEAQHGRGPGPGFYERGGGPYGQYCPGRRWGGPYGARKPVNNAEQAKQLIEAFFSSSGEAITAGRIEERRWFFEAEILDGRGKVIDKVIVDKRTGRIRSIY
;
A
#
# COMPACT_ATOMS: atom_id res chain seq x y z
N MET A 1 39.11 -21.79 37.59
CA MET A 1 39.21 -20.31 37.55
C MET A 1 39.10 -19.70 36.15
N ARG A 2 39.38 -20.41 35.05
CA ARG A 2 39.30 -19.86 33.67
C ARG A 2 37.88 -19.77 33.09
N ALA A 3 36.96 -20.66 33.47
CA ALA A 3 35.59 -20.67 32.95
C ALA A 3 34.71 -19.51 33.47
N ILE A 4 34.93 -19.07 34.71
CA ILE A 4 34.18 -17.95 35.31
C ILE A 4 34.54 -16.62 34.64
N LEU A 5 35.79 -16.46 34.20
CA LEU A 5 36.24 -15.26 33.49
C LEU A 5 35.59 -15.13 32.10
N VAL A 6 35.37 -16.26 31.41
CA VAL A 6 34.76 -16.29 30.06
C VAL A 6 33.27 -15.94 30.13
N ILE A 7 32.56 -16.42 31.16
CA ILE A 7 31.12 -16.13 31.34
C ILE A 7 30.92 -14.63 31.62
N LEU A 8 31.79 -13.99 32.40
CA LEU A 8 31.75 -12.56 32.68
C LEU A 8 32.04 -11.70 31.43
N THR A 9 32.93 -12.14 30.54
CA THR A 9 33.19 -11.42 29.28
C THR A 9 32.02 -11.49 28.28
N VAL A 10 31.29 -12.61 28.23
CA VAL A 10 30.11 -12.74 27.34
C VAL A 10 28.93 -11.92 27.87
N LEU A 11 28.76 -11.81 29.19
CA LEU A 11 27.70 -11.01 29.79
C LEU A 11 27.90 -9.49 29.57
N PHE A 12 29.15 -9.03 29.49
CA PHE A 12 29.48 -7.62 29.29
C PHE A 12 29.26 -7.15 27.84
N MET A 13 29.36 -8.04 26.84
CA MET A 13 29.10 -7.69 25.44
C MET A 13 27.62 -7.44 25.10
N MET A 14 26.68 -7.89 25.94
CA MET A 14 25.25 -7.65 25.76
C MET A 14 24.80 -6.28 26.31
N ALA A 15 25.64 -5.59 27.10
CA ALA A 15 25.25 -4.38 27.82
C ALA A 15 25.55 -3.07 27.06
N THR A 16 26.08 -3.13 25.83
CA THR A 16 26.45 -1.92 25.07
C THR A 16 25.67 -1.73 23.78
N VAL A 17 24.49 -2.36 23.63
CA VAL A 17 23.60 -2.02 22.51
C VAL A 17 22.97 -0.66 22.81
N PRO A 18 23.28 0.41 22.06
CA PRO A 18 22.63 1.70 22.27
C PRO A 18 21.13 1.53 22.04
N ALA A 19 20.33 1.72 23.10
CA ALA A 19 18.87 1.67 23.06
C ALA A 19 18.24 2.88 22.34
N HIS A 20 19.01 3.59 21.53
CA HIS A 20 18.58 4.76 20.77
C HIS A 20 18.83 4.51 19.29
N VAL A 21 17.96 3.67 18.72
CA VAL A 21 17.52 3.90 17.34
C VAL A 21 16.61 5.12 17.41
N GLU A 22 17.20 6.31 17.44
CA GLU A 22 16.48 7.52 17.09
C GLU A 22 16.06 7.35 15.64
N ALA A 23 14.79 6.98 15.45
CA ALA A 23 14.15 7.13 14.16
C ALA A 23 14.34 8.59 13.75
N GLN A 24 15.18 8.82 12.74
CA GLN A 24 15.31 10.12 12.10
C GLN A 24 13.89 10.54 11.71
N HIS A 25 13.35 11.52 12.42
CA HIS A 25 12.10 12.20 12.07
C HIS A 25 12.39 12.98 10.79
N GLY A 26 12.36 12.28 9.65
CA GLY A 26 12.39 12.91 8.34
C GLY A 26 11.28 13.95 8.30
N ARG A 27 11.65 15.23 8.10
CA ARG A 27 10.71 16.30 7.78
C ARG A 27 9.83 15.82 6.64
N GLY A 28 8.58 15.50 6.95
CA GLY A 28 7.58 15.15 5.95
C GLY A 28 7.35 16.34 5.02
N PRO A 29 6.95 16.10 3.76
CA PRO A 29 6.60 17.16 2.84
C PRO A 29 5.45 17.99 3.43
N GLY A 30 5.60 19.31 3.41
CA GLY A 30 4.70 20.27 4.06
C GLY A 30 3.25 20.25 3.54
N PRO A 31 2.35 21.03 4.17
CA PRO A 31 0.91 20.90 4.00
C PRO A 31 0.35 21.17 2.59
N GLY A 32 1.18 21.67 1.66
CA GLY A 32 0.74 22.10 0.33
C GLY A 32 0.81 21.05 -0.79
N PHE A 33 1.28 19.81 -0.51
CA PHE A 33 1.40 18.78 -1.56
C PHE A 33 0.07 18.10 -1.93
N TYR A 34 -1.02 18.39 -1.22
CA TYR A 34 -2.31 17.73 -1.43
C TYR A 34 -3.24 18.48 -2.41
N GLU A 35 -2.94 19.75 -2.74
CA GLU A 35 -3.88 20.63 -3.45
C GLU A 35 -3.64 20.79 -4.95
N ARG A 36 -2.49 20.33 -5.48
CA ARG A 36 -2.15 20.61 -6.88
C ARG A 36 -1.71 19.36 -7.64
N GLY A 37 -2.69 18.71 -8.27
CA GLY A 37 -2.47 17.88 -9.44
C GLY A 37 -2.13 16.41 -9.13
N GLY A 38 -3.12 15.56 -9.35
CA GLY A 38 -2.93 14.13 -9.46
C GLY A 38 -4.30 13.49 -9.54
N GLY A 39 -4.61 12.83 -10.65
CA GLY A 39 -5.86 12.10 -10.80
C GLY A 39 -6.08 11.09 -9.66
N PRO A 40 -7.18 10.33 -9.67
CA PRO A 40 -7.60 9.45 -8.58
C PRO A 40 -6.61 8.34 -8.21
N TYR A 41 -5.37 8.33 -8.73
CA TYR A 41 -4.30 7.37 -8.46
C TYR A 41 -2.89 8.00 -8.34
N GLY A 42 -2.75 9.33 -8.44
CA GLY A 42 -1.47 10.01 -8.68
C GLY A 42 -0.55 10.25 -7.46
N GLN A 43 -1.03 10.06 -6.23
CA GLN A 43 -0.27 10.44 -5.02
C GLN A 43 0.55 9.28 -4.41
N TYR A 44 1.37 8.61 -5.22
CA TYR A 44 2.32 7.61 -4.72
C TYR A 44 3.45 8.28 -3.93
N CYS A 45 3.60 7.91 -2.66
CA CYS A 45 4.74 8.30 -1.82
C CYS A 45 5.35 7.05 -1.15
N PRO A 46 6.52 6.57 -1.60
CA PRO A 46 7.24 5.47 -0.95
C PRO A 46 7.63 5.89 0.48
N GLY A 47 7.36 5.04 1.48
CA GLY A 47 7.82 5.25 2.87
C GLY A 47 6.75 5.68 3.88
N ARG A 48 5.48 5.91 3.49
CA ARG A 48 4.42 6.00 4.51
C ARG A 48 4.23 4.63 5.17
N ARG A 49 4.65 4.52 6.43
CA ARG A 49 4.35 3.41 7.38
C ARG A 49 2.85 3.05 7.41
N TRP A 50 2.01 3.99 6.98
CA TRP A 50 0.56 3.92 6.93
C TRP A 50 0.07 4.08 5.49
N GLY A 51 0.35 3.08 4.63
CA GLY A 51 0.01 3.05 3.20
C GLY A 51 -1.14 3.99 2.79
N GLY A 52 -0.84 4.90 1.86
CA GLY A 52 -1.71 6.00 1.44
C GLY A 52 -3.07 5.56 0.88
N PRO A 53 -3.87 6.49 0.34
CA PRO A 53 -5.31 6.32 0.09
C PRO A 53 -5.71 5.26 -0.96
N TYR A 54 -4.78 4.47 -1.50
CA TYR A 54 -4.98 3.65 -2.71
C TYR A 54 -5.01 2.15 -2.47
N GLY A 55 -6.09 1.66 -1.85
CA GLY A 55 -6.45 0.24 -1.81
C GLY A 55 -6.47 -0.40 -0.41
N ALA A 56 -7.00 -1.62 -0.33
CA ALA A 56 -7.10 -2.36 0.92
C ALA A 56 -5.70 -2.79 1.33
N ARG A 57 -5.30 -2.53 2.57
CA ARG A 57 -4.04 -3.01 3.16
C ARG A 57 -4.07 -4.54 3.43
N LYS A 58 -4.70 -5.31 2.55
CA LYS A 58 -4.91 -6.75 2.67
C LYS A 58 -4.59 -7.42 1.33
N PRO A 59 -3.94 -8.60 1.34
CA PRO A 59 -3.75 -9.39 0.14
C PRO A 59 -5.07 -9.70 -0.56
N VAL A 60 -5.03 -9.72 -1.88
CA VAL A 60 -6.16 -10.05 -2.76
C VAL A 60 -5.77 -11.31 -3.52
N ASN A 61 -6.52 -12.38 -3.32
CA ASN A 61 -6.12 -13.71 -3.78
C ASN A 61 -6.89 -14.17 -5.03
N ASN A 62 -8.02 -13.53 -5.34
CA ASN A 62 -8.85 -13.91 -6.49
C ASN A 62 -9.56 -12.68 -7.09
N ALA A 63 -10.14 -12.86 -8.28
CA ALA A 63 -10.81 -11.81 -9.03
C ALA A 63 -12.05 -11.25 -8.30
N GLU A 64 -12.77 -12.08 -7.53
CA GLU A 64 -13.94 -11.64 -6.75
C GLU A 64 -13.55 -10.66 -5.64
N GLN A 65 -12.46 -10.95 -4.92
CA GLN A 65 -11.90 -10.05 -3.93
C GLN A 65 -11.41 -8.74 -4.57
N ALA A 66 -10.82 -8.82 -5.77
CA ALA A 66 -10.42 -7.64 -6.53
C ALA A 66 -11.63 -6.78 -6.91
N LYS A 67 -12.71 -7.40 -7.37
CA LYS A 67 -13.99 -6.73 -7.68
C LYS A 67 -14.56 -6.02 -6.46
N GLN A 68 -14.75 -6.74 -5.36
CA GLN A 68 -15.28 -6.18 -4.11
C GLN A 68 -14.43 -5.01 -3.61
N LEU A 69 -13.11 -5.12 -3.74
CA LEU A 69 -12.20 -4.07 -3.37
C LEU A 69 -12.37 -2.81 -4.23
N ILE A 70 -12.49 -2.96 -5.55
CA ILE A 70 -12.68 -1.85 -6.48
C ILE A 70 -14.02 -1.15 -6.19
N GLU A 71 -15.09 -1.92 -6.06
CA GLU A 71 -16.43 -1.38 -5.79
C GLU A 71 -16.47 -0.67 -4.43
N ALA A 72 -15.84 -1.25 -3.40
CA ALA A 72 -15.72 -0.61 -2.09
C ALA A 72 -14.93 0.70 -2.16
N PHE A 73 -13.85 0.75 -2.95
CA PHE A 73 -13.04 1.96 -3.13
C PHE A 73 -13.85 3.10 -3.75
N PHE A 74 -14.72 2.80 -4.71
CA PHE A 74 -15.54 3.81 -5.37
C PHE A 74 -16.88 4.10 -4.70
N SER A 75 -17.30 3.28 -3.73
CA SER A 75 -18.58 3.47 -3.02
C SER A 75 -18.78 4.86 -2.41
N SER A 76 -17.69 5.54 -2.02
CA SER A 76 -17.73 6.88 -1.42
C SER A 76 -17.76 8.04 -2.43
N SER A 77 -17.62 7.76 -3.73
CA SER A 77 -17.57 8.80 -4.77
C SER A 77 -18.94 9.37 -5.13
N GLY A 78 -20.04 8.67 -4.81
CA GLY A 78 -21.39 9.04 -5.25
C GLY A 78 -21.66 8.77 -6.74
N GLU A 79 -20.66 8.31 -7.49
CA GLU A 79 -20.80 7.90 -8.88
C GLU A 79 -21.11 6.39 -8.97
N ALA A 80 -21.93 6.01 -9.94
CA ALA A 80 -22.25 4.62 -10.23
C ALA A 80 -21.09 3.93 -10.96
N ILE A 81 -19.96 3.76 -10.27
CA ILE A 81 -18.77 3.11 -10.83
C ILE A 81 -18.77 1.62 -10.47
N THR A 82 -18.47 0.77 -11.45
CA THR A 82 -18.40 -0.69 -11.25
C THR A 82 -17.13 -1.29 -11.85
N ALA A 83 -16.74 -2.46 -11.36
CA ALA A 83 -15.65 -3.22 -11.96
C ALA A 83 -16.20 -4.07 -13.12
N GLY A 84 -15.61 -3.89 -14.30
CA GLY A 84 -15.91 -4.66 -15.52
C GLY A 84 -15.12 -5.96 -15.57
N ARG A 85 -14.50 -6.23 -16.73
CA ARG A 85 -13.66 -7.41 -16.91
C ARG A 85 -12.45 -7.36 -15.96
N ILE A 86 -12.18 -8.49 -15.30
CA ILE A 86 -11.01 -8.66 -14.44
C ILE A 86 -10.17 -9.83 -14.96
N GLU A 87 -8.91 -9.56 -15.25
CA GLU A 87 -7.94 -10.55 -15.71
C GLU A 87 -6.87 -10.77 -14.63
N GLU A 88 -6.65 -12.04 -14.28
CA GLU A 88 -5.60 -12.41 -13.34
C GLU A 88 -4.24 -12.43 -14.02
N ARG A 89 -3.27 -11.71 -13.42
CA ARG A 89 -1.85 -11.78 -13.78
C ARG A 89 -1.05 -12.39 -12.63
N ARG A 90 0.23 -12.65 -12.86
CA ARG A 90 1.12 -13.23 -11.85
C ARG A 90 1.14 -12.43 -10.55
N TRP A 91 1.23 -11.09 -10.63
CA TRP A 91 1.44 -10.23 -9.46
C TRP A 91 0.27 -9.29 -9.12
N PHE A 92 -0.70 -9.16 -10.03
CA PHE A 92 -1.81 -8.24 -9.89
C PHE A 92 -3.05 -8.76 -10.64
N PHE A 93 -4.19 -8.14 -10.39
CA PHE A 93 -5.37 -8.25 -11.25
C PHE A 93 -5.47 -6.99 -12.10
N GLU A 94 -5.72 -7.13 -13.39
CA GLU A 94 -6.04 -6.01 -14.27
C GLU A 94 -7.57 -5.91 -14.36
N ALA A 95 -8.14 -4.74 -14.15
CA ALA A 95 -9.58 -4.54 -14.11
C ALA A 95 -10.01 -3.31 -14.91
N GLU A 96 -11.07 -3.46 -15.69
CA GLU A 96 -11.76 -2.33 -16.30
C GLU A 96 -12.64 -1.62 -15.27
N ILE A 97 -12.63 -0.29 -15.31
CA ILE A 97 -13.53 0.55 -14.53
C ILE A 97 -14.61 1.08 -15.46
N LEU A 98 -15.87 0.82 -15.10
CA LEU A 98 -17.03 1.20 -15.89
C LEU A 98 -17.78 2.35 -15.22
N ASP A 99 -18.27 3.31 -16.02
CA ASP A 99 -19.24 4.31 -15.55
C ASP A 99 -20.65 3.71 -15.39
N GLY A 100 -21.60 4.52 -14.91
CA GLY A 100 -22.98 4.08 -14.70
C GLY A 100 -23.74 3.72 -15.99
N ARG A 101 -23.14 3.95 -17.17
CA ARG A 101 -23.67 3.56 -18.48
C ARG A 101 -22.95 2.31 -19.04
N GLY A 102 -22.06 1.71 -18.27
CA GLY A 102 -21.27 0.55 -18.69
C GLY A 102 -20.11 0.88 -19.62
N LYS A 103 -19.75 2.16 -19.80
CA LYS A 103 -18.61 2.57 -20.62
C LYS A 103 -17.33 2.41 -19.81
N VAL A 104 -16.29 1.81 -20.41
CA VAL A 104 -14.94 1.78 -19.83
C VAL A 104 -14.39 3.20 -19.76
N ILE A 105 -14.10 3.67 -18.54
CA ILE A 105 -13.53 4.99 -18.27
C ILE A 105 -12.07 4.93 -17.85
N ASP A 106 -11.62 3.79 -17.33
CA ASP A 106 -10.23 3.57 -16.91
C ASP A 106 -9.91 2.06 -16.90
N LYS A 107 -8.62 1.73 -16.81
CA LYS A 107 -8.15 0.40 -16.42
C LYS A 107 -7.18 0.52 -15.26
N VAL A 108 -7.39 -0.32 -14.26
CA VAL A 108 -6.59 -0.34 -13.05
C VAL A 108 -5.90 -1.68 -12.86
N ILE A 109 -4.82 -1.67 -12.10
CA ILE A 109 -4.21 -2.86 -11.53
C ILE A 109 -4.48 -2.90 -10.03
N VAL A 110 -4.75 -4.11 -9.52
CA VAL A 110 -4.86 -4.43 -8.10
C VAL A 110 -3.68 -5.32 -7.71
N ASP A 111 -2.72 -4.79 -6.96
CA ASP A 111 -1.56 -5.54 -6.48
C ASP A 111 -2.01 -6.67 -5.53
N LYS A 112 -1.68 -7.93 -5.84
CA LYS A 112 -2.13 -9.09 -5.05
C LYS A 112 -1.59 -9.11 -3.64
N ARG A 113 -0.36 -8.62 -3.42
CA ARG A 113 0.29 -8.66 -2.11
C ARG A 113 -0.26 -7.60 -1.18
N THR A 114 -0.65 -6.45 -1.74
CA THR A 114 -0.92 -5.24 -0.96
C THR A 114 -2.32 -4.70 -1.13
N GLY A 115 -3.14 -5.25 -2.03
CA GLY A 115 -4.49 -4.78 -2.36
C GLY A 115 -4.52 -3.35 -2.90
N ARG A 116 -3.41 -2.86 -3.44
CA ARG A 116 -3.30 -1.49 -3.93
C ARG A 116 -3.89 -1.33 -5.31
N ILE A 117 -4.72 -0.31 -5.50
CA ILE A 117 -5.34 0.03 -6.79
C ILE A 117 -4.54 1.14 -7.45
N ARG A 118 -4.20 0.99 -8.73
CA ARG A 118 -3.51 2.01 -9.54
C ARG A 118 -4.06 2.02 -10.96
N SER A 119 -4.34 3.18 -11.52
CA SER A 119 -4.59 3.30 -12.97
C SER A 119 -3.32 2.99 -13.76
N ILE A 120 -3.52 2.47 -14.97
CA ILE A 120 -2.47 2.14 -15.93
C ILE A 120 -2.65 2.83 -17.30
N TYR A 121 -3.62 3.74 -17.44
CA TYR A 121 -3.86 4.53 -18.67
C TYR A 121 -4.05 6.02 -18.40
#